data_AF-A0A1Q5KGE5-F1
#
_entry.id   AF-A0A1Q5KGE5-F1
#
_cell.length_a   1.000
_cell.length_b   1.000
_cell.length_c   1.000
_cell.angle_alpha   90.00
_cell.angle_beta   90.00
_cell.angle_gamma   90.00
#
_symmetry.space_group_name_H-M   'P 1'
#
loop_
_entity.id
_entity.type
_entity.pdbx_description
1 polymer ?
#
loop_
_entity_poly.entity_id
_entity_poly.type
_entity_poly.pdbx_seq_one_letter_code
_entity_poly.pdbx_strand_id
1 'polypeptide(L)'
;MTDDAYLFLVEDPDSPLGVPVPALGELSCMETASVRAWLHAQGVPATSPCLRVVAPEDTDDIPGGAERLPVPLSDEELSRLRHHRAPETVAAVENDLLAYRDCTDGRDELLARALAAGVSPHRIARLTGEDLAAVTAAAGR
;
A
#
# COMPACT_ATOMS: atom_id res chain seq x y z
N MET A 1 14.70 -3.70 13.22
CA MET A 1 14.43 -4.42 11.96
C MET A 1 14.28 -3.36 10.90
N THR A 2 14.89 -3.53 9.73
CA THR A 2 14.74 -2.56 8.65
C THR A 2 13.33 -2.74 8.10
N ASP A 3 12.47 -1.77 8.39
CA ASP A 3 11.18 -1.61 7.74
C ASP A 3 11.48 -1.19 6.29
N ASP A 4 11.81 -2.17 5.45
CA ASP A 4 12.11 -1.97 4.04
C ASP A 4 10.80 -1.88 3.25
N ALA A 5 10.74 -0.96 2.29
CA ALA A 5 9.66 -0.91 1.31
C ALA A 5 9.83 -2.06 0.30
N TYR A 6 8.79 -2.39 -0.44
CA TYR A 6 8.86 -3.48 -1.41
C TYR A 6 8.41 -3.04 -2.79
N LEU A 7 9.22 -3.38 -3.78
CA LEU A 7 8.83 -3.38 -5.19
C LEU A 7 8.15 -4.70 -5.53
N PHE A 8 7.10 -4.64 -6.33
CA PHE A 8 6.41 -5.82 -6.86
C PHE A 8 5.74 -5.47 -8.18
N LEU A 9 5.33 -6.50 -8.92
CA LEU A 9 4.60 -6.35 -10.17
C LEU A 9 3.14 -6.71 -9.98
N VAL A 10 2.27 -5.88 -10.55
CA VAL A 10 0.84 -6.20 -10.71
C VAL A 10 0.58 -6.67 -12.13
N GLU A 11 -0.35 -7.61 -12.29
CA GLU A 11 -0.80 -8.06 -13.61
C GLU A 11 -1.60 -6.96 -14.33
N ASP A 12 -2.36 -6.17 -13.56
CA ASP A 12 -3.23 -5.11 -14.06
C ASP A 12 -2.72 -3.71 -13.66
N PRO A 13 -2.42 -2.81 -14.61
CA PRO A 13 -1.89 -1.48 -14.32
C PRO A 13 -2.94 -0.52 -13.73
N ASP A 14 -4.23 -0.83 -13.80
CA ASP A 14 -5.32 -0.07 -13.16
C ASP A 14 -5.56 -0.54 -11.71
N SER A 15 -4.83 -1.55 -11.24
CA SER A 15 -4.93 -2.05 -9.87
C SER A 15 -4.70 -0.95 -8.84
N PRO A 16 -5.56 -0.86 -7.80
CA PRO A 16 -5.35 0.08 -6.70
C PRO A 16 -4.21 -0.33 -5.76
N LEU A 17 -3.57 -1.49 -5.99
CA LEU A 17 -2.52 -2.02 -5.12
C LEU A 17 -1.18 -1.29 -5.33
N GLY A 18 -0.66 -0.74 -4.24
CA GLY A 18 0.62 -0.01 -4.23
C GLY A 18 0.62 1.24 -5.11
N VAL A 19 1.66 2.05 -4.97
CA VAL A 19 1.80 3.26 -5.79
C VAL A 19 2.65 2.96 -7.02
N PRO A 20 2.24 3.38 -8.23
CA PRO A 20 3.09 3.28 -9.42
C PRO A 20 4.41 4.00 -9.21
N VAL A 21 5.53 3.31 -9.44
CA VAL A 21 6.87 3.92 -9.33
C VAL A 21 7.00 5.21 -10.16
N PRO A 22 6.49 5.28 -11.42
CA PRO A 22 6.54 6.51 -12.19
C PRO A 22 5.81 7.71 -11.56
N ALA A 23 4.81 7.48 -10.69
CA ALA A 23 4.07 8.54 -10.02
C ALA A 23 4.86 9.15 -8.84
N LEU A 24 5.80 8.41 -8.24
CA LEU A 24 6.61 8.87 -7.11
C LEU A 24 7.80 9.74 -7.53
N GLY A 25 8.06 9.80 -8.84
CA GLY A 25 9.25 10.41 -9.41
C GLY A 25 10.47 9.51 -9.29
N GLU A 26 11.66 10.12 -9.32
CA GLU A 26 12.91 9.38 -9.21
C GLU A 26 13.09 8.82 -7.79
N LEU A 27 13.28 7.50 -7.71
CA LEU A 27 13.63 6.77 -6.50
C LEU A 27 15.09 6.33 -6.59
N SER A 28 15.88 6.63 -5.57
CA SER A 28 17.31 6.35 -5.51
C SER A 28 17.60 4.85 -5.61
N CYS A 29 16.68 4.02 -5.11
CA CYS A 29 16.80 2.56 -5.17
C CYS A 29 16.80 2.02 -6.62
N MET A 30 16.22 2.73 -7.58
CA MET A 30 16.10 2.29 -8.99
C MET A 30 17.45 2.21 -9.70
N GLU A 31 18.46 2.92 -9.19
CA GLU A 31 19.81 2.89 -9.73
C GLU A 31 20.68 1.77 -9.15
N THR A 32 20.21 1.09 -8.12
CA THR A 32 20.98 0.04 -7.45
C THR A 32 21.08 -1.21 -8.33
N ALA A 33 22.21 -1.91 -8.23
CA ALA A 33 22.47 -3.13 -9.00
C ALA A 33 21.41 -4.21 -8.73
N SER A 34 20.94 -4.33 -7.49
CA SER A 34 19.92 -5.30 -7.09
C SER A 34 18.58 -5.04 -7.79
N VAL A 35 18.11 -3.79 -7.81
CA VAL A 35 16.85 -3.44 -8.47
C VAL A 35 16.95 -3.61 -9.98
N ARG A 36 18.05 -3.18 -10.59
CA ARG A 36 18.28 -3.35 -12.04
C ARG A 36 18.33 -4.83 -12.43
N ALA A 37 19.00 -5.67 -11.65
CA ALA A 37 19.08 -7.11 -11.90
C ALA A 37 17.70 -7.79 -11.77
N TRP A 38 16.92 -7.41 -10.76
CA TRP A 38 15.56 -7.93 -10.56
C TRP A 38 14.64 -7.51 -11.71
N LEU A 39 14.61 -6.24 -12.09
CA LEU A 39 13.82 -5.75 -13.24
C LEU A 39 14.18 -6.49 -14.54
N HIS A 40 15.47 -6.72 -14.77
CA HIS A 40 15.94 -7.49 -15.92
C HIS A 40 15.45 -8.95 -15.87
N ALA A 41 15.48 -9.59 -14.70
CA ALA A 41 14.98 -10.96 -14.53
C ALA A 41 13.46 -11.06 -14.79
N GLN A 42 12.71 -10.02 -14.43
CA GLN A 42 11.27 -9.93 -14.69
C GLN A 42 10.94 -9.46 -16.13
N GLY A 43 11.93 -9.01 -16.90
CA GLY A 43 11.73 -8.51 -18.26
C GLY A 43 10.95 -7.19 -18.35
N VAL A 44 10.94 -6.39 -17.29
CA VAL A 44 10.17 -5.12 -17.20
C VAL A 44 11.08 -3.91 -17.08
N PRO A 45 10.77 -2.80 -17.77
CA PRO A 45 11.50 -1.56 -17.60
C PRO A 45 11.12 -0.87 -16.28
N ALA A 46 12.04 -0.02 -15.78
CA ALA A 46 11.82 0.83 -14.61
C ALA A 46 10.62 1.78 -14.75
N THR A 47 10.22 2.11 -15.98
CA THR A 47 9.09 2.97 -16.32
C THR A 47 7.78 2.21 -16.50
N SER A 48 7.76 0.90 -16.22
CA SER A 48 6.56 0.09 -16.40
C SER A 48 5.42 0.57 -15.48
N PRO A 49 4.19 0.77 -16.00
CA PRO A 49 3.04 1.13 -15.17
C PRO A 49 2.63 -0.01 -14.22
N CYS A 50 3.04 -1.24 -14.52
CA CYS A 50 2.83 -2.42 -13.66
C CYS A 50 3.80 -2.49 -12.48
N LEU A 51 4.85 -1.66 -12.45
CA LEU A 51 5.81 -1.64 -11.35
C LEU A 51 5.25 -0.79 -10.20
N ARG A 52 4.98 -1.46 -9.08
CA ARG A 52 4.39 -0.84 -7.89
C ARG A 52 5.35 -0.89 -6.72
N VAL A 53 5.19 0.06 -5.82
CA VAL A 53 5.89 0.08 -4.53
C VAL A 53 4.88 0.23 -3.39
N VAL A 54 5.14 -0.49 -2.30
CA VAL A 54 4.41 -0.36 -1.03
C VAL A 54 5.34 0.00 0.10
N ALA A 55 4.80 0.76 1.06
CA ALA A 55 5.49 1.07 2.29
C ALA A 55 5.65 -0.20 3.14
N PRO A 56 6.61 -0.23 4.09
CA PRO A 56 6.85 -1.39 4.96
C PRO A 56 5.60 -1.82 5.73
N GLU A 57 4.82 -0.83 6.18
CA GLU A 57 3.54 -1.07 6.84
C GLU A 57 2.50 -1.75 5.94
N ASP A 58 2.64 -1.74 4.63
CA ASP A 58 1.61 -2.22 3.70
C ASP A 58 2.02 -3.49 2.94
N THR A 59 3.04 -4.17 3.44
CA THR A 59 3.60 -5.39 2.80
C THR A 59 2.62 -6.56 2.74
N ASP A 60 1.60 -6.57 3.61
CA ASP A 60 0.49 -7.53 3.59
C ASP A 60 -0.45 -7.36 2.38
N ASP A 61 -0.46 -6.18 1.73
CA ASP A 61 -1.28 -5.94 0.54
C ASP A 61 -0.65 -6.57 -0.73
N ILE A 62 0.61 -7.01 -0.66
CA ILE A 62 1.28 -7.67 -1.78
C ILE A 62 0.68 -9.07 -1.97
N PRO A 63 0.19 -9.42 -3.17
CA PRO A 63 -0.32 -10.77 -3.43
C PRO A 63 0.74 -11.82 -3.10
N GLY A 64 0.39 -12.87 -2.36
CA GLY A 64 1.37 -13.86 -1.87
C GLY A 64 2.12 -14.64 -2.97
N GLY A 65 1.64 -14.61 -4.21
CA GLY A 65 2.31 -15.18 -5.39
C GLY A 65 3.11 -14.18 -6.23
N ALA A 66 3.09 -12.90 -5.87
CA ALA A 66 3.82 -11.87 -6.60
C ALA A 66 5.30 -11.86 -6.19
N GLU A 67 6.18 -11.81 -7.19
CA GLU A 67 7.59 -11.56 -6.97
C GLU A 67 7.78 -10.17 -6.34
N ARG A 68 8.53 -10.11 -5.24
CA ARG A 68 8.77 -8.88 -4.49
C ARG A 68 10.25 -8.70 -4.16
N LEU A 69 10.70 -7.46 -4.20
CA LEU A 69 12.07 -7.08 -3.88
C LEU A 69 12.07 -6.02 -2.76
N PRO A 70 12.71 -6.29 -1.60
CA PRO A 70 12.92 -5.26 -0.60
C PRO A 70 13.85 -4.17 -1.15
N VAL A 71 13.47 -2.92 -0.95
CA VAL A 71 14.24 -1.75 -1.39
C VAL A 71 14.38 -0.74 -0.25
N PRO A 72 15.60 -0.20 -0.06
CA PRO A 72 15.79 0.89 0.87
C PRO A 72 15.18 2.16 0.27
N LEU A 73 14.24 2.76 0.99
CA LEU A 73 13.74 4.10 0.70
C LEU A 73 14.17 5.05 1.81
N SER A 74 14.56 6.26 1.43
CA SER A 74 14.79 7.36 2.38
C SER A 74 13.47 7.84 3.00
N ASP A 75 13.55 8.56 4.13
CA ASP A 75 12.37 9.16 4.77
C ASP A 75 11.57 10.06 3.82
N GLU A 76 12.24 10.79 2.92
CA GLU A 76 11.56 11.66 1.94
C GLU A 76 10.80 10.84 0.88
N GLU A 77 11.40 9.76 0.37
CA GLU A 77 10.76 8.83 -0.56
C GLU A 77 9.57 8.11 0.10
N LEU A 78 9.73 7.67 1.36
CA LEU A 78 8.64 7.08 2.15
C LEU A 78 7.51 8.08 2.41
N SER A 79 7.84 9.34 2.69
CA SER A 79 6.85 10.40 2.87
C SER A 79 6.05 10.64 1.59
N ARG A 80 6.71 10.71 0.43
CA ARG A 80 6.05 10.82 -0.89
C ARG A 80 5.14 9.63 -1.18
N LEU A 81 5.61 8.42 -0.85
CA LEU A 81 4.85 7.18 -0.99
C LEU A 81 3.57 7.20 -0.14
N ARG A 82 3.70 7.55 1.14
CA ARG A 82 2.56 7.70 2.04
C ARG A 82 1.58 8.76 1.57
N HIS A 83 2.08 9.89 1.05
CA HIS A 83 1.24 10.97 0.55
C HIS A 83 0.47 10.61 -0.74
N HIS A 84 1.10 9.86 -1.67
CA HIS A 84 0.41 9.38 -2.86
C HIS A 84 -0.66 8.33 -2.54
N ARG A 85 -0.43 7.52 -1.50
CA ARG A 85 -1.42 6.56 -1.00
C ARG A 85 -2.54 7.24 -0.22
N ALA A 86 -2.26 8.38 0.42
CA ALA A 86 -3.20 9.10 1.25
C ALA A 86 -3.50 10.49 0.66
N PRO A 87 -4.52 10.65 -0.22
CA PRO A 87 -5.21 11.93 -0.26
C PRO A 87 -5.67 12.26 1.18
N GLU A 88 -5.65 13.52 1.60
CA GLU A 88 -5.97 13.95 3.00
C GLU A 88 -7.21 13.27 3.60
N THR A 89 -8.17 12.86 2.75
CA THR A 89 -9.34 12.03 3.10
C THR A 89 -8.99 10.69 3.75
N VAL A 90 -7.95 9.99 3.30
CA VAL A 90 -7.46 8.73 3.90
C VAL A 90 -6.88 8.98 5.28
N ALA A 91 -6.04 10.00 5.45
CA ALA A 91 -5.42 10.31 6.73
C ALA A 91 -6.48 10.68 7.80
N ALA A 92 -7.51 11.42 7.41
CA ALA A 92 -8.64 11.73 8.29
C ALA A 92 -9.41 10.46 8.69
N VAL A 93 -9.69 9.57 7.75
CA VAL A 93 -10.44 8.34 8.03
C VAL A 93 -9.61 7.32 8.81
N GLU A 94 -8.30 7.25 8.63
CA GLU A 94 -7.42 6.42 9.47
C GLU A 94 -7.38 6.88 10.93
N ASN A 95 -7.42 8.19 11.17
CA ASN A 95 -7.51 8.73 12.52
C ASN A 95 -8.87 8.37 13.16
N ASP A 96 -9.96 8.43 12.38
CA ASP A 96 -11.28 7.97 12.83
C ASP A 96 -11.28 6.46 13.13
N LEU A 97 -10.60 5.62 12.32
CA LEU A 97 -10.45 4.18 12.56
C LEU A 97 -9.67 3.88 13.85
N LEU A 98 -8.60 4.65 14.11
CA LEU A 98 -7.83 4.54 15.34
C LEU A 98 -8.66 4.96 16.56
N ALA A 99 -9.45 6.03 16.46
CA ALA A 99 -10.36 6.47 17.52
C ALA A 99 -11.52 5.49 17.74
N TYR A 100 -12.01 4.84 16.69
CA TYR A 100 -13.06 3.83 16.76
C TYR A 100 -12.63 2.57 17.50
N ARG A 101 -11.33 2.24 17.57
CA ARG A 101 -10.85 1.14 18.42
C ARG A 101 -11.35 1.26 19.88
N ASP A 102 -11.63 2.49 20.33
CA ASP A 102 -12.16 2.79 21.66
C ASP A 102 -13.70 3.03 21.69
N CYS A 103 -14.42 2.91 20.57
CA CYS A 103 -15.87 3.12 20.45
C CYS A 103 -16.60 1.96 19.75
N THR A 104 -17.76 1.57 20.27
CA THR A 104 -18.55 0.42 19.77
C THR A 104 -19.67 0.79 18.79
N ASP A 105 -19.78 2.06 18.35
CA ASP A 105 -20.92 2.56 17.58
C ASP A 105 -20.50 3.17 16.23
N GLY A 106 -21.26 2.90 15.16
CA GLY A 106 -20.98 3.43 13.81
C GLY A 106 -19.95 2.64 12.97
N ARG A 107 -19.67 1.38 13.32
CA ARG A 107 -18.69 0.51 12.65
C ARG A 107 -18.82 0.46 11.14
N ASP A 108 -20.00 0.06 10.65
CA ASP A 108 -20.19 -0.26 9.23
C ASP A 108 -20.08 0.99 8.36
N GLU A 109 -20.55 2.14 8.84
CA GLU A 109 -20.38 3.44 8.16
C GLU A 109 -18.91 3.87 8.09
N LEU A 110 -18.14 3.65 9.16
CA LEU A 110 -16.72 3.96 9.19
C LEU A 110 -15.91 3.04 8.25
N LEU A 111 -16.21 1.74 8.24
CA LEU A 111 -15.60 0.78 7.33
C LEU A 111 -15.92 1.13 5.87
N ALA A 112 -17.18 1.42 5.56
CA ALA A 112 -17.60 1.83 4.21
C ALA A 112 -16.89 3.12 3.76
N ARG A 113 -16.77 4.10 4.65
CA ARG A 113 -16.07 5.37 4.38
C ARG A 113 -14.56 5.19 4.19
N ALA A 114 -13.93 4.29 4.95
CA ALA A 114 -12.52 3.95 4.78
C ALA A 114 -12.23 3.29 3.44
N LEU A 115 -13.10 2.36 3.03
CA LEU A 115 -13.01 1.71 1.72
C LEU A 115 -13.25 2.72 0.60
N ALA A 116 -14.24 3.59 0.73
CA ALA A 116 -14.52 4.66 -0.24
C ALA A 116 -13.38 5.68 -0.34
N ALA A 117 -12.63 5.90 0.75
CA ALA A 117 -11.43 6.73 0.75
C ALA A 117 -10.21 6.05 0.11
N GLY A 118 -10.28 4.73 -0.18
CA GLY A 118 -9.18 3.97 -0.77
C GLY A 118 -8.28 3.26 0.24
N VAL A 119 -8.68 3.15 1.51
CA VAL A 119 -7.94 2.38 2.52
C VAL A 119 -8.14 0.89 2.25
N SER A 120 -7.06 0.11 2.21
CA SER A 120 -7.14 -1.33 1.97
C SER A 120 -7.81 -2.06 3.15
N PRO A 121 -8.58 -3.14 2.90
CA PRO A 121 -9.20 -3.94 3.96
C PRO A 121 -8.19 -4.45 5.01
N HIS A 122 -6.97 -4.81 4.58
CA HIS A 122 -5.89 -5.23 5.47
C HIS A 122 -5.45 -4.11 6.43
N ARG A 123 -5.34 -2.88 5.92
CA ARG A 123 -4.97 -1.71 6.72
C ARG A 123 -6.07 -1.33 7.71
N ILE A 124 -7.33 -1.40 7.29
CA ILE A 124 -8.48 -1.20 8.18
C ILE A 124 -8.48 -2.22 9.32
N ALA A 125 -8.33 -3.51 9.02
CA ALA A 125 -8.23 -4.58 10.01
C ALA A 125 -7.10 -4.32 11.02
N ARG A 126 -5.93 -3.89 10.53
CA ARG A 126 -4.79 -3.56 11.40
C ARG A 126 -5.04 -2.35 12.30
N LEU A 127 -5.67 -1.28 11.78
CA LEU A 127 -5.91 -0.05 12.52
C LEU A 127 -7.02 -0.21 13.57
N THR A 128 -8.05 -0.99 13.25
CA THR A 128 -9.21 -1.22 14.14
C THR A 128 -9.00 -2.40 15.09
N GLY A 129 -8.09 -3.34 14.75
CA GLY A 129 -7.95 -4.63 15.44
C GLY A 129 -9.01 -5.66 15.04
N GLU A 130 -9.80 -5.37 14.00
CA GLU A 130 -10.85 -6.24 13.48
C GLU A 130 -10.29 -7.37 12.60
N ASP A 131 -11.07 -8.44 12.45
CA ASP A 131 -10.73 -9.54 11.55
C ASP A 131 -10.90 -9.13 10.07
N LEU A 132 -9.94 -9.51 9.22
CA LEU A 132 -9.98 -9.20 7.78
C LEU A 132 -11.24 -9.73 7.09
N ALA A 133 -11.73 -10.92 7.48
CA ALA A 133 -12.97 -11.46 6.92
C ALA A 133 -14.17 -10.60 7.32
N ALA A 134 -14.15 -10.00 8.51
CA ALA A 134 -15.21 -9.11 8.96
C ALA A 134 -15.19 -7.76 8.24
N VAL A 135 -14.00 -7.22 7.94
CA VAL A 135 -13.84 -6.00 7.13
C VAL A 135 -14.26 -6.22 5.68
N THR A 136 -13.84 -7.34 5.07
CA THR A 136 -14.21 -7.68 3.69
C THR A 136 -15.70 -8.00 3.55
N ALA A 137 -16.33 -8.61 4.56
CA ALA A 137 -17.78 -8.81 4.59
C ALA A 137 -18.57 -7.50 4.69
N ALA A 138 -18.01 -6.46 5.32
CA ALA A 138 -18.60 -5.12 5.36
C ALA A 138 -18.42 -4.37 4.02
N ALA A 139 -17.36 -4.68 3.27
CA ALA A 139 -17.08 -4.10 1.95
C ALA A 139 -18.02 -4.60 0.83
N GLY A 140 -18.56 -5.81 0.96
CA GLY A 140 -19.32 -6.49 -0.08
C GLY A 140 -20.84 -6.40 0.01
N ARG A 141 -21.39 -5.47 0.81
CA ARG A 141 -22.84 -5.24 0.94
C ARG A 141 -23.34 -4.03 0.17
#